data_AF-A0A7W8WNE5-F1
#
_entry.id   AF-A0A7W8WNE5-F1
#
_cell.length_a   1.000
_cell.length_b   1.000
_cell.length_c   1.000
_cell.angle_alpha   90.00
_cell.angle_beta   90.00
_cell.angle_gamma   90.00
#
_symmetry.space_group_name_H-M   'P 1'
#
loop_
_entity.id
_entity.type
_entity.pdbx_description
1 polymer ?
#
loop_
_entity_poly.entity_id
_entity_poly.type
_entity_poly.pdbx_seq_one_letter_code
_entity_poly.pdbx_strand_id
1 'polypeptide(L)'
;MIQPIIPKRQRHIIDVVHWDADAEFGVFPQGARAKEAVFAPREQIDECLVPLKRYLFKRSKRSYPDQFWGEVIAYRVGCCMGLEVPPAFAAVNSGTGYSAALIEWFYDDHQRFVHAGDFLQAIVPDFERTQGKQHNLTDAAGLLRAMAIGKMLKGDWRQWLADMLVFDAVIGNTDRHQDNWGFVFSPVENDVSVICHVAPLFDNGTSLGHERFIDRVQGWNEGDVDRYIERGMHHMGKTRLEGFASAKHAELVRHALTVWPGTREIVVQRLNLLEAGLPRLLQDLIELGGDVPLSIGRADFVRRLIARRLALLRANML
;
A
#
# COMPACT_ATOMS: atom_id res chain seq x y z
N MET A 1 -8.09 5.25 -21.73
CA MET A 1 -6.81 4.52 -21.61
C MET A 1 -6.12 4.98 -20.35
N ILE A 2 -5.86 4.08 -19.40
CA ILE A 2 -5.13 4.40 -18.16
C ILE A 2 -3.65 4.66 -18.47
N GLN A 3 -3.05 5.62 -17.78
CA GLN A 3 -1.62 5.94 -17.89
C GLN A 3 -0.89 5.61 -16.58
N PRO A 4 0.40 5.22 -16.65
CA PRO A 4 1.21 5.11 -15.45
C PRO A 4 1.42 6.49 -14.81
N ILE A 5 1.59 6.53 -13.49
CA ILE A 5 2.02 7.72 -12.78
C ILE A 5 3.55 7.75 -12.83
N ILE A 6 4.14 8.91 -13.14
CA ILE A 6 5.59 9.09 -13.11
C ILE A 6 6.01 9.13 -11.63
N PRO A 7 6.80 8.17 -11.12
CA PRO A 7 7.20 8.17 -9.73
C PRO A 7 8.22 9.28 -9.45
N LYS A 8 8.12 9.91 -8.28
CA LYS A 8 9.22 10.69 -7.70
C LYS A 8 10.37 9.70 -7.40
N ARG A 9 11.60 10.06 -7.76
CA ARG A 9 12.78 9.18 -7.61
C ARG A 9 13.86 9.91 -6.85
N GLN A 10 14.25 9.35 -5.70
CA GLN A 10 15.42 9.79 -4.96
C GLN A 10 16.69 9.42 -5.72
N ARG A 11 17.75 10.22 -5.57
CA ARG A 11 19.08 9.91 -6.14
C ARG A 11 20.00 9.21 -5.15
N HIS A 12 19.77 9.41 -3.86
CA HIS A 12 20.57 8.87 -2.76
C HIS A 12 19.66 8.42 -1.60
N ILE A 13 20.19 7.65 -0.65
CA ILE A 13 19.49 7.40 0.62
C ILE A 13 19.33 8.74 1.35
N ILE A 14 18.11 9.05 1.78
CA ILE A 14 17.79 10.33 2.42
C ILE A 14 18.16 10.23 3.91
N ASP A 15 19.05 11.09 4.39
CA ASP A 15 19.36 11.18 5.82
C ASP A 15 18.46 12.21 6.50
N VAL A 16 17.71 11.77 7.51
CA VAL A 16 16.76 12.59 8.28
C VAL A 16 17.31 13.06 9.61
N VAL A 17 18.60 12.85 9.91
CA VAL A 17 19.22 13.15 11.22
C VAL A 17 18.99 14.59 11.72
N HIS A 18 18.85 15.56 10.81
CA HIS A 18 18.64 16.97 11.12
C HIS A 18 17.21 17.46 10.80
N TRP A 19 16.28 16.56 10.54
CA TRP A 19 14.89 16.93 10.25
C TRP A 19 14.13 17.16 11.56
N ASP A 20 13.25 18.15 11.57
CA ASP A 20 12.41 18.44 12.72
C ASP A 20 11.36 17.34 12.90
N ALA A 21 11.26 16.80 14.12
CA ALA A 21 10.20 15.87 14.48
C ALA A 21 8.88 16.62 14.72
N ASP A 22 7.78 16.03 14.28
CA ASP A 22 6.44 16.49 14.65
C ASP A 22 6.13 16.07 16.09
N ALA A 23 6.20 17.02 17.01
CA ALA A 23 5.95 16.81 18.44
C ALA A 23 4.52 16.33 18.72
N GLU A 24 3.54 16.70 17.89
CA GLU A 24 2.13 16.32 18.10
C GLU A 24 1.85 14.88 17.67
N PHE A 25 2.63 14.34 16.74
CA PHE A 25 2.47 12.95 16.29
C PHE A 25 2.81 11.92 17.36
N GLY A 26 3.80 12.24 18.21
CA GLY A 26 4.29 11.34 19.26
C GLY A 26 3.22 10.97 20.31
N VAL A 27 2.09 11.68 20.35
CA VAL A 27 1.03 11.46 21.34
C VAL A 27 0.10 10.30 20.94
N PHE A 28 -0.06 9.98 19.64
CA PHE A 28 -1.00 8.94 19.19
C PHE A 28 -0.56 8.11 17.95
N PRO A 29 0.65 7.52 17.89
CA PRO A 29 1.05 6.69 16.75
C PRO A 29 0.29 5.34 16.77
N GLN A 30 -0.59 5.11 15.78
CA GLN A 30 -1.25 3.83 15.59
C GLN A 30 -0.39 2.85 14.77
N GLY A 31 -0.44 1.56 15.06
CA GLY A 31 0.22 0.49 14.27
C GLY A 31 1.46 -0.12 14.94
N ALA A 32 1.84 -1.33 14.50
CA ALA A 32 2.80 -2.18 15.23
C ALA A 32 4.29 -1.85 15.02
N ARG A 33 4.63 -0.91 14.13
CA ARG A 33 6.01 -0.53 13.79
C ARG A 33 6.34 0.85 14.35
N ALA A 34 7.54 1.01 14.90
CA ALA A 34 8.06 2.29 15.35
C ALA A 34 8.09 3.29 14.19
N LYS A 35 7.57 4.49 14.44
CA LYS A 35 7.34 5.50 13.43
C LYS A 35 7.44 6.88 14.04
N GLU A 36 7.98 7.80 13.26
CA GLU A 36 8.08 9.22 13.60
C GLU A 36 7.56 10.02 12.42
N ALA A 37 6.86 11.12 12.69
CA ALA A 37 6.58 12.11 11.66
C ALA A 37 7.67 13.17 11.73
N VAL A 38 8.21 13.53 10.57
CA VAL A 38 9.31 14.47 10.40
C VAL A 38 9.00 15.44 9.28
N PHE A 39 9.57 16.64 9.31
CA PHE A 39 9.42 17.66 8.27
C PHE A 39 10.67 17.74 7.40
N ALA A 40 10.48 17.73 6.08
CA ALA A 40 11.58 17.98 5.15
C ALA A 40 12.15 19.39 5.37
N PRO A 41 13.47 19.59 5.21
CA PRO A 41 14.09 20.90 5.37
C PRO A 41 13.51 21.90 4.38
N ARG A 42 13.68 23.19 4.69
CA ARG A 42 13.29 24.28 3.80
C ARG A 42 14.11 24.28 2.50
N GLU A 43 15.36 23.86 2.58
CA GLU A 43 16.23 23.71 1.42
C GLU A 43 15.87 22.46 0.62
N GLN A 44 15.88 22.56 -0.71
CA GLN A 44 15.63 21.43 -1.59
C GLN A 44 16.86 20.52 -1.63
N ILE A 45 16.84 19.42 -0.88
CA ILE A 45 17.98 18.47 -0.81
C ILE A 45 17.91 17.34 -1.85
N ASP A 46 16.72 16.99 -2.35
CA ASP A 46 16.49 16.03 -3.43
C ASP A 46 15.20 16.39 -4.17
N GLU A 47 15.16 16.32 -5.50
CA GLU A 47 13.98 16.63 -6.34
C GLU A 47 12.73 15.80 -5.98
N CYS A 48 12.92 14.63 -5.37
CA CYS A 48 11.80 13.79 -4.96
C CYS A 48 11.05 14.31 -3.73
N LEU A 49 11.63 15.25 -2.98
CA LEU A 49 11.08 15.79 -1.75
C LEU A 49 10.35 17.12 -1.99
N VAL A 50 9.35 17.38 -1.15
CA VAL A 50 8.65 18.67 -1.09
C VAL A 50 9.14 19.41 0.16
N PRO A 51 9.78 20.59 0.03
CA PRO A 51 10.28 21.35 1.17
C PRO A 51 9.18 21.64 2.20
N LEU A 52 9.52 21.55 3.49
CA LEU A 52 8.60 21.73 4.63
C LEU A 52 7.42 20.75 4.68
N LYS A 53 7.28 19.82 3.73
CA LYS A 53 6.23 18.80 3.77
C LYS A 53 6.54 17.80 4.87
N ARG A 54 5.48 17.31 5.49
CA ARG A 54 5.52 16.23 6.46
C ARG A 54 5.77 14.88 5.78
N TYR A 55 6.56 14.05 6.42
CA TYR A 55 6.84 12.66 6.03
C TYR A 55 6.74 11.74 7.25
N LEU A 56 6.42 10.48 7.02
CA LEU A 56 6.44 9.42 8.03
C LEU A 56 7.71 8.59 7.87
N PHE A 57 8.61 8.67 8.84
CA PHE A 57 9.80 7.83 8.96
C PHE A 57 9.42 6.51 9.65
N LYS A 58 9.18 5.46 8.84
CA LYS A 58 8.59 4.20 9.27
C LYS A 58 9.62 3.08 9.30
N ARG A 59 10.02 2.67 10.50
CA ARG A 59 11.09 1.69 10.71
C ARG A 59 10.61 0.27 10.41
N SER A 60 11.57 -0.58 10.05
CA SER A 60 11.36 -2.03 9.93
C SER A 60 11.19 -2.71 11.30
N LYS A 61 10.60 -3.91 11.31
CA LYS A 61 10.73 -4.81 12.47
C LYS A 61 12.18 -5.26 12.59
N ARG A 62 12.70 -5.41 13.82
CA ARG A 62 14.09 -5.87 14.06
C ARG A 62 14.40 -7.22 13.39
N SER A 63 13.40 -8.11 13.29
CA SER A 63 13.55 -9.42 12.64
C SER A 63 13.60 -9.35 11.11
N TYR A 64 13.19 -8.24 10.51
CA TYR A 64 13.09 -8.04 9.05
C TYR A 64 13.62 -6.65 8.69
N PRO A 65 14.94 -6.40 8.82
CA PRO A 65 15.52 -5.07 8.69
C PRO A 65 15.26 -4.41 7.32
N ASP A 66 15.12 -5.19 6.26
CA ASP A 66 14.84 -4.75 4.90
C ASP A 66 13.34 -4.54 4.60
N GLN A 67 12.44 -4.75 5.57
CA GLN A 67 10.99 -4.65 5.37
C GLN A 67 10.53 -3.28 4.84
N PHE A 68 11.24 -2.21 5.18
CA PHE A 68 10.90 -0.87 4.70
C PHE A 68 10.94 -0.76 3.16
N TRP A 69 11.76 -1.55 2.46
CA TRP A 69 11.75 -1.63 1.00
C TRP A 69 10.39 -2.06 0.46
N GLY A 70 9.58 -2.80 1.23
CA GLY A 70 8.22 -3.16 0.85
C GLY A 70 7.33 -1.92 0.58
N GLU A 71 7.47 -0.86 1.37
CA GLU A 71 6.72 0.39 1.15
C GLU A 71 7.20 1.10 -0.12
N VAL A 72 8.52 1.21 -0.31
CA VAL A 72 9.17 1.86 -1.46
C VAL A 72 8.82 1.12 -2.76
N ILE A 73 8.91 -0.21 -2.76
CA ILE A 73 8.60 -1.02 -3.94
C ILE A 73 7.10 -0.99 -4.25
N ALA A 74 6.23 -1.05 -3.24
CA ALA A 74 4.79 -0.95 -3.44
C ALA A 74 4.39 0.41 -4.06
N TYR A 75 5.04 1.51 -3.67
CA TYR A 75 4.88 2.81 -4.33
C TYR A 75 5.22 2.74 -5.83
N ARG A 76 6.32 2.09 -6.18
CA ARG A 76 6.75 1.92 -7.57
C ARG A 76 5.81 1.04 -8.38
N VAL A 77 5.33 -0.06 -7.80
CA VAL A 77 4.30 -0.92 -8.40
C VAL A 77 3.02 -0.13 -8.65
N GLY A 78 2.55 0.63 -7.65
CA GLY A 78 1.34 1.46 -7.75
C GLY A 78 1.45 2.48 -8.86
N CYS A 79 2.57 3.23 -8.91
CA CYS A 79 2.84 4.18 -9.99
C CYS A 79 2.80 3.51 -11.36
N CYS A 80 3.44 2.35 -11.51
CA CYS A 80 3.44 1.61 -12.76
C CYS A 80 2.03 1.17 -13.19
N MET A 81 1.17 0.82 -12.23
CA MET A 81 -0.23 0.49 -12.46
C MET A 81 -1.14 1.71 -12.65
N GLY A 82 -0.62 2.93 -12.49
CA GLY A 82 -1.42 4.16 -12.49
C GLY A 82 -2.30 4.32 -11.25
N LEU A 83 -1.89 3.75 -10.12
CA LEU A 83 -2.60 3.76 -8.84
C LEU A 83 -1.96 4.75 -7.87
N GLU A 84 -2.80 5.44 -7.11
CA GLU A 84 -2.35 6.33 -6.05
C GLU A 84 -1.83 5.51 -4.86
N VAL A 85 -0.52 5.55 -4.68
CA VAL A 85 0.21 5.08 -3.50
C VAL A 85 1.04 6.26 -3.02
N PRO A 86 1.10 6.58 -1.72
CA PRO A 86 1.92 7.70 -1.25
C PRO A 86 3.38 7.52 -1.67
N PRO A 87 4.06 8.58 -2.15
CA PRO A 87 5.50 8.54 -2.40
C PRO A 87 6.26 7.99 -1.20
N ALA A 88 7.12 7.01 -1.44
CA ALA A 88 7.90 6.35 -0.40
C ALA A 88 9.35 6.21 -0.86
N PHE A 89 10.26 6.59 0.03
CA PHE A 89 11.69 6.68 -0.22
C PHE A 89 12.48 5.86 0.81
N ALA A 90 13.66 5.36 0.44
CA ALA A 90 14.60 4.75 1.36
C ALA A 90 15.36 5.85 2.12
N ALA A 91 15.35 5.76 3.45
CA ALA A 91 15.95 6.76 4.33
C ALA A 91 16.72 6.13 5.49
N VAL A 92 17.61 6.92 6.08
CA VAL A 92 18.36 6.61 7.30
C VAL A 92 18.25 7.78 8.26
N ASN A 93 18.40 7.52 9.56
CA ASN A 93 18.74 8.55 10.53
C ASN A 93 20.14 8.22 11.04
N SER A 94 21.18 8.91 10.55
CA SER A 94 22.58 8.60 10.87
C SER A 94 22.92 8.77 12.35
N GLY A 95 22.21 9.64 13.08
CA GLY A 95 22.37 9.82 14.52
C GLY A 95 21.90 8.62 15.35
N THR A 96 20.95 7.82 14.83
CA THR A 96 20.42 6.63 15.51
C THR A 96 20.81 5.31 14.84
N GLY A 97 21.26 5.35 13.59
CA GLY A 97 21.57 4.17 12.77
C GLY A 97 20.36 3.42 12.23
N TYR A 98 19.14 3.98 12.33
CA TYR A 98 17.93 3.31 11.84
C TYR A 98 17.70 3.57 10.34
N SER A 99 17.51 2.51 9.55
CA SER A 99 16.95 2.60 8.19
C SER A 99 15.44 2.45 8.20
N ALA A 100 14.75 3.18 7.31
CA ALA A 100 13.31 3.26 7.27
C ALA A 100 12.77 3.61 5.88
N ALA A 101 11.45 3.47 5.72
CA ALA A 101 10.73 4.06 4.62
C ALA A 101 10.32 5.47 5.03
N LEU A 102 10.64 6.46 4.23
CA LEU A 102 10.20 7.83 4.37
C LEU A 102 9.00 8.06 3.44
N ILE A 103 7.80 8.12 4.01
CA ILE A 103 6.54 8.12 3.27
C ILE A 103 5.94 9.53 3.29
N GLU A 104 5.66 10.11 2.14
CA GLU A 104 5.06 11.44 2.02
C GLU A 104 3.66 11.48 2.62
N TRP A 105 3.37 12.53 3.39
CA TRP A 105 2.05 12.73 3.97
C TRP A 105 1.03 13.04 2.87
N PHE A 106 -0.05 12.26 2.80
CA PHE A 106 -0.94 12.22 1.63
C PHE A 106 -2.19 13.11 1.75
N TYR A 107 -2.31 13.91 2.79
CA TYR A 107 -3.37 14.90 2.96
C TYR A 107 -2.80 16.21 3.50
N ASP A 108 -3.53 17.31 3.30
CA ASP A 108 -3.10 18.64 3.73
C ASP A 108 -3.74 19.06 5.06
N ASP A 109 -3.28 20.17 5.64
CA ASP A 109 -3.70 20.64 6.97
C ASP A 109 -5.19 20.99 7.06
N HIS A 110 -5.83 21.32 5.93
CA HIS A 110 -7.26 21.58 5.84
C HIS A 110 -8.10 20.33 5.60
N GLN A 111 -7.45 19.17 5.43
CA GLN A 111 -8.09 17.89 5.20
C GLN A 111 -8.00 17.02 6.45
N ARG A 112 -8.93 16.07 6.55
CA ARG A 112 -8.93 15.10 7.65
C ARG A 112 -8.98 13.68 7.10
N PHE A 113 -7.99 12.89 7.48
CA PHE A 113 -8.02 11.45 7.26
C PHE A 113 -8.81 10.75 8.38
N VAL A 114 -9.67 9.81 8.00
CA VAL A 114 -10.43 8.96 8.91
C VAL A 114 -10.31 7.51 8.44
N HIS A 115 -9.97 6.60 9.35
CA HIS A 115 -9.78 5.19 9.02
C HIS A 115 -11.13 4.53 8.73
N ALA A 116 -11.15 3.55 7.82
CA ALA A 116 -12.37 2.79 7.59
C ALA A 116 -12.82 2.02 8.84
N GLY A 117 -11.87 1.62 9.69
CA GLY A 117 -12.15 1.00 10.99
C GLY A 117 -13.01 1.85 11.93
N ASP A 118 -12.89 3.18 11.90
CA ASP A 118 -13.74 4.09 12.68
C ASP A 118 -15.21 3.95 12.24
N PHE A 119 -15.47 3.91 10.93
CA PHE A 119 -16.80 3.75 10.38
C PHE A 119 -17.35 2.34 10.59
N LEU A 120 -16.53 1.31 10.35
CA LEU A 120 -16.95 -0.08 10.52
C LEU A 120 -17.34 -0.37 11.97
N GLN A 121 -16.59 0.15 12.94
CA GLN A 121 -16.93 0.05 14.36
C GLN A 121 -18.28 0.72 14.69
N ALA A 122 -18.63 1.81 14.00
CA ALA A 122 -19.90 2.50 14.22
C ALA A 122 -21.10 1.80 13.56
N ILE A 123 -20.92 1.09 12.44
CA ILE A 123 -22.03 0.54 11.65
C ILE A 123 -22.19 -0.98 11.76
N VAL A 124 -21.15 -1.70 12.21
CA VAL A 124 -21.17 -3.15 12.35
C VAL A 124 -21.25 -3.49 13.84
N PRO A 125 -22.39 -4.01 14.33
CA PRO A 125 -22.51 -4.47 15.70
C PRO A 125 -21.40 -5.47 16.04
N ASP A 126 -20.83 -5.34 17.23
CA ASP A 126 -19.78 -6.20 17.77
C ASP A 126 -18.50 -6.25 16.91
N PHE A 127 -18.21 -5.21 16.12
CA PHE A 127 -16.98 -5.14 15.32
C PHE A 127 -15.74 -4.96 16.21
N GLU A 128 -14.93 -6.00 16.28
CA GLU A 128 -13.67 -6.05 17.00
C GLU A 128 -12.55 -5.50 16.09
N ARG A 129 -12.23 -4.23 16.31
CA ARG A 129 -11.26 -3.49 15.50
C ARG A 129 -9.80 -3.89 15.76
N THR A 130 -9.45 -4.36 16.94
CA THR A 130 -8.05 -4.61 17.32
C THR A 130 -7.44 -5.73 16.49
N GLN A 131 -8.14 -6.86 16.37
CA GLN A 131 -7.75 -7.97 15.52
C GLN A 131 -8.33 -7.83 14.11
N GLY A 132 -9.39 -7.03 13.94
CA GLY A 132 -9.99 -6.75 12.63
C GLY A 132 -10.57 -7.99 11.95
N LYS A 133 -10.79 -9.10 12.67
CA LYS A 133 -11.14 -10.40 12.09
C LYS A 133 -12.46 -10.38 11.34
N GLN A 134 -13.35 -9.43 11.61
CA GLN A 134 -14.63 -9.25 10.92
C GLN A 134 -14.51 -8.45 9.62
N HIS A 135 -13.33 -7.94 9.28
CA HIS A 135 -13.11 -7.13 8.09
C HIS A 135 -13.35 -7.96 6.81
N ASN A 136 -14.28 -7.50 5.96
CA ASN A 136 -14.67 -8.20 4.75
C ASN A 136 -15.07 -7.25 3.62
N LEU A 137 -15.01 -7.75 2.38
CA LEU A 137 -15.29 -6.99 1.18
C LEU A 137 -16.74 -6.49 1.09
N THR A 138 -17.71 -7.26 1.61
CA THR A 138 -19.13 -6.87 1.57
C THR A 138 -19.38 -5.61 2.41
N ASP A 139 -18.82 -5.55 3.62
CA ASP A 139 -18.95 -4.38 4.49
C ASP A 139 -18.17 -3.18 3.96
N ALA A 140 -16.97 -3.40 3.41
CA ALA A 140 -16.19 -2.34 2.75
C ALA A 140 -16.97 -1.73 1.57
N ALA A 141 -17.57 -2.57 0.72
CA ALA A 141 -18.42 -2.15 -0.39
C ALA A 141 -19.68 -1.42 0.11
N GLY A 142 -20.30 -1.89 1.19
CA GLY A 142 -21.46 -1.24 1.82
C GLY A 142 -21.13 0.17 2.30
N LEU A 143 -20.01 0.33 3.01
CA LEU A 143 -19.52 1.63 3.50
C LEU A 143 -19.25 2.60 2.34
N LEU A 144 -18.50 2.17 1.33
CA LEU A 144 -18.19 2.99 0.16
C LEU A 144 -19.45 3.38 -0.64
N ARG A 145 -20.38 2.43 -0.82
CA ARG A 145 -21.66 2.68 -1.48
C ARG A 145 -22.50 3.69 -0.72
N ALA A 146 -22.53 3.63 0.61
CA ALA A 146 -23.27 4.59 1.45
C ALA A 146 -22.72 6.01 1.26
N MET A 147 -21.40 6.18 1.29
CA MET A 147 -20.74 7.48 1.02
C MET A 147 -21.04 8.00 -0.39
N ALA A 148 -21.11 7.11 -1.39
CA ALA A 148 -21.45 7.47 -2.76
C ALA A 148 -22.92 7.88 -2.92
N ILE A 149 -23.87 7.16 -2.30
CA ILE A 149 -25.30 7.51 -2.31
C ILE A 149 -25.53 8.86 -1.62
N GLY A 150 -24.82 9.12 -0.53
CA GLY A 150 -24.80 10.42 0.15
C GLY A 150 -24.17 11.55 -0.66
N LYS A 151 -23.68 11.28 -1.88
CA LYS A 151 -22.97 12.22 -2.76
C LYS A 151 -21.72 12.85 -2.13
N MET A 152 -21.14 12.21 -1.12
CA MET A 152 -19.92 12.67 -0.46
C MET A 152 -18.67 12.16 -1.17
N LEU A 153 -18.73 10.93 -1.70
CA LEU A 153 -17.58 10.26 -2.27
C LEU A 153 -17.30 10.68 -3.73
N LYS A 154 -16.08 11.14 -3.98
CA LYS A 154 -15.52 11.34 -5.32
C LYS A 154 -14.95 10.04 -5.88
N GLY A 155 -15.22 9.77 -7.16
CA GLY A 155 -14.69 8.62 -7.90
C GLY A 155 -15.61 7.39 -7.90
N ASP A 156 -15.28 6.39 -8.72
CA ASP A 156 -16.00 5.11 -8.74
C ASP A 156 -15.45 4.16 -7.68
N TRP A 157 -16.23 3.98 -6.61
CA TRP A 157 -15.85 3.11 -5.51
C TRP A 157 -15.69 1.63 -5.88
N ARG A 158 -16.40 1.15 -6.92
CA ARG A 158 -16.26 -0.23 -7.40
C ARG A 158 -14.91 -0.40 -8.07
N GLN A 159 -14.51 0.60 -8.87
CA GLN A 159 -13.19 0.60 -9.48
C GLN A 159 -12.10 0.69 -8.42
N TRP A 160 -12.25 1.54 -7.40
CA TRP A 160 -11.28 1.63 -6.31
C TRP A 160 -11.10 0.29 -5.57
N LEU A 161 -12.19 -0.42 -5.24
CA LEU A 161 -12.10 -1.73 -4.60
C LEU A 161 -11.44 -2.78 -5.51
N ALA A 162 -11.80 -2.82 -6.78
CA ALA A 162 -11.16 -3.73 -7.74
C ALA A 162 -9.66 -3.44 -7.88
N ASP A 163 -9.29 -2.17 -7.96
CA ASP A 163 -7.91 -1.69 -8.04
C ASP A 163 -7.11 -2.07 -6.79
N MET A 164 -7.66 -1.85 -5.60
CA MET A 164 -7.05 -2.22 -4.32
C MET A 164 -6.81 -3.73 -4.23
N LEU A 165 -7.82 -4.55 -4.53
CA LEU A 165 -7.71 -6.00 -4.46
C LEU A 165 -6.68 -6.56 -5.45
N VAL A 166 -6.62 -6.02 -6.66
CA VAL A 166 -5.64 -6.43 -7.68
C VAL A 166 -4.24 -5.99 -7.28
N PHE A 167 -4.08 -4.75 -6.79
CA PHE A 167 -2.81 -4.27 -6.27
C PHE A 167 -2.31 -5.15 -5.12
N ASP A 168 -3.14 -5.41 -4.12
CA ASP A 168 -2.81 -6.26 -2.99
C ASP A 168 -2.54 -7.70 -3.41
N ALA A 169 -3.21 -8.22 -4.44
CA ALA A 169 -2.92 -9.53 -5.01
C ALA A 169 -1.56 -9.60 -5.70
N VAL A 170 -1.18 -8.54 -6.43
CA VAL A 170 0.11 -8.44 -7.13
C VAL A 170 1.27 -8.34 -6.13
N ILE A 171 1.16 -7.46 -5.14
CA ILE A 171 2.21 -7.31 -4.12
C ILE A 171 2.13 -8.42 -3.05
N GLY A 172 1.01 -9.14 -2.97
CA GLY A 172 0.75 -10.15 -1.95
C GLY A 172 0.63 -9.56 -0.55
N ASN A 173 -0.14 -8.48 -0.42
CA ASN A 173 -0.38 -7.80 0.85
C ASN A 173 -1.29 -8.65 1.75
N THR A 174 -0.79 -9.09 2.89
CA THR A 174 -1.54 -9.94 3.82
C THR A 174 -2.18 -9.15 4.96
N ASP A 175 -2.05 -7.82 4.96
CA ASP A 175 -2.32 -6.97 6.13
C ASP A 175 -3.13 -5.72 5.77
N ARG A 176 -3.96 -5.78 4.71
CA ARG A 176 -4.96 -4.76 4.40
C ARG A 176 -6.14 -4.82 5.37
N HIS A 177 -5.89 -4.52 6.64
CA HIS A 177 -6.92 -4.41 7.66
C HIS A 177 -7.68 -3.08 7.56
N GLN A 178 -8.73 -2.92 8.34
CA GLN A 178 -9.65 -1.77 8.28
C GLN A 178 -9.01 -0.41 8.57
N ASP A 179 -7.83 -0.37 9.19
CA ASP A 179 -7.12 0.88 9.45
C ASP A 179 -6.03 1.17 8.40
N ASN A 180 -5.79 0.24 7.46
CA ASN A 180 -4.88 0.43 6.32
C ASN A 180 -5.62 0.89 5.06
N TRP A 181 -6.79 1.49 5.22
CA TRP A 181 -7.51 2.29 4.23
C TRP A 181 -8.51 3.21 4.94
N GLY A 182 -9.05 4.18 4.22
CA GLY A 182 -9.97 5.16 4.80
C GLY A 182 -10.29 6.27 3.83
N PHE A 183 -10.72 7.40 4.38
CA PHE A 183 -11.22 8.54 3.61
C PHE A 183 -10.46 9.79 3.98
N VAL A 184 -10.15 10.61 2.97
CA VAL A 184 -9.67 11.98 3.16
C VAL A 184 -10.83 12.91 2.89
N PHE A 185 -11.29 13.59 3.94
CA PHE A 185 -12.36 14.59 3.88
C PHE A 185 -11.77 15.96 3.61
N SER A 186 -12.44 16.72 2.74
CA SER A 186 -12.11 18.10 2.43
C SER A 186 -13.36 18.97 2.58
N PRO A 187 -13.23 20.18 3.17
CA PRO A 187 -14.31 21.15 3.16
C PRO A 187 -14.63 21.56 1.72
N VAL A 188 -15.90 21.81 1.43
CA VAL A 188 -16.30 22.45 0.18
C VAL A 188 -16.22 23.96 0.36
N GLU A 189 -15.53 24.64 -0.56
CA GLU A 189 -15.38 26.10 -0.47
C GLU A 189 -16.74 26.79 -0.52
N ASN A 190 -17.00 27.68 0.44
CA ASN A 190 -18.26 28.42 0.59
C ASN A 190 -19.52 27.54 0.83
N ASP A 191 -19.37 26.31 1.31
CA ASP A 191 -20.47 25.43 1.71
C ASP A 191 -20.14 24.76 3.06
N VAL A 192 -21.17 24.43 3.84
CA VAL A 192 -21.04 23.66 5.10
C VAL A 192 -20.84 22.17 4.80
N SER A 193 -21.06 21.74 3.55
CA SER A 193 -20.86 20.36 3.12
C SER A 193 -19.39 19.94 3.07
N VAL A 194 -19.17 18.63 3.20
CA VAL A 194 -17.85 18.00 3.06
C VAL A 194 -17.89 16.93 1.98
N ILE A 195 -16.80 16.85 1.22
CA ILE A 195 -16.58 15.82 0.22
C ILE A 195 -15.42 14.93 0.68
N CYS A 196 -15.39 13.70 0.24
CA CYS A 196 -14.26 12.81 0.48
C CYS A 196 -13.82 12.09 -0.79
N HIS A 197 -12.59 11.62 -0.77
CA HIS A 197 -12.10 10.57 -1.66
C HIS A 197 -11.53 9.46 -0.79
N VAL A 198 -11.45 8.26 -1.35
CA VAL A 198 -10.76 7.17 -0.67
C VAL A 198 -9.26 7.48 -0.67
N ALA A 199 -8.59 7.30 0.47
CA ALA A 199 -7.17 7.59 0.59
C ALA A 199 -6.33 6.75 -0.39
N PRO A 200 -5.13 7.23 -0.77
CA PRO A 200 -4.16 6.42 -1.50
C PRO A 200 -3.88 5.09 -0.80
N LEU A 201 -3.43 4.08 -1.54
CA LEU A 201 -3.14 2.75 -0.99
C LEU A 201 -1.86 2.81 -0.15
N PHE A 202 -1.98 3.04 1.17
CA PHE A 202 -0.86 3.19 2.10
C PHE A 202 -0.64 1.95 2.98
N ASP A 203 0.46 1.89 3.74
CA ASP A 203 0.83 0.75 4.60
C ASP A 203 0.91 -0.59 3.85
N ASN A 204 1.89 -0.66 2.94
CA ASN A 204 2.11 -1.81 2.06
C ASN A 204 3.30 -2.66 2.51
N GLY A 205 3.94 -2.34 3.64
CA GLY A 205 5.18 -2.98 4.09
C GLY A 205 5.03 -4.46 4.50
N THR A 206 3.81 -4.95 4.73
CA THR A 206 3.53 -6.38 4.97
C THR A 206 3.15 -7.08 3.65
N SER A 207 4.07 -7.03 2.68
CA SER A 207 3.87 -7.60 1.33
C SER A 207 5.20 -8.11 0.75
N LEU A 208 5.20 -8.50 -0.53
CA LEU A 208 6.38 -8.79 -1.35
C LEU A 208 7.36 -9.83 -0.78
N GLY A 209 6.85 -10.72 0.09
CA GLY A 209 7.67 -11.75 0.73
C GLY A 209 8.73 -11.21 1.68
N HIS A 210 8.49 -10.06 2.31
CA HIS A 210 9.39 -9.46 3.30
C HIS A 210 9.79 -10.43 4.42
N GLU A 211 8.93 -11.38 4.76
CA GLU A 211 9.18 -12.37 5.81
C GLU A 211 10.11 -13.52 5.38
N ARG A 212 10.51 -13.56 4.10
CA ARG A 212 11.38 -14.58 3.55
C ARG A 212 12.83 -14.10 3.55
N PHE A 213 13.73 -14.91 4.08
CA PHE A 213 15.17 -14.67 3.99
C PHE A 213 15.72 -15.27 2.68
N ILE A 214 16.56 -14.50 1.99
CA ILE A 214 17.01 -14.82 0.62
C ILE A 214 17.82 -16.12 0.56
N ASP A 215 18.67 -16.38 1.55
CA ASP A 215 19.41 -17.64 1.73
C ASP A 215 18.50 -18.88 1.76
N ARG A 216 17.25 -18.74 2.23
CA ARG A 216 16.25 -19.82 2.31
C ARG A 216 15.38 -19.96 1.07
N VAL A 217 15.33 -18.95 0.21
CA VAL A 217 14.46 -18.94 -0.99
C VAL A 217 15.21 -18.90 -2.31
N GLN A 218 16.53 -18.70 -2.29
CA GLN A 218 17.39 -18.69 -3.48
C GLN A 218 17.24 -19.95 -4.35
N GLY A 219 17.00 -21.11 -3.72
CA GLY A 219 16.84 -22.40 -4.40
C GLY A 219 15.41 -22.75 -4.81
N TRP A 220 14.42 -21.88 -4.56
CA TRP A 220 13.03 -22.17 -4.90
C TRP A 220 12.86 -22.36 -6.41
N ASN A 221 12.22 -23.44 -6.83
CA ASN A 221 11.75 -23.60 -8.20
C ASN A 221 10.37 -22.93 -8.39
N GLU A 222 9.82 -22.94 -9.62
CA GLU A 222 8.51 -22.33 -9.88
C GLU A 222 7.39 -22.91 -9.01
N GLY A 223 7.39 -24.23 -8.76
CA GLY A 223 6.42 -24.89 -7.88
C GLY A 223 6.50 -24.45 -6.42
N ASP A 224 7.69 -24.11 -5.92
CA ASP A 224 7.84 -23.55 -4.56
C ASP A 224 7.27 -22.13 -4.48
N VAL A 225 7.50 -21.31 -5.51
CA VAL A 225 6.91 -19.97 -5.63
C VAL A 225 5.39 -20.06 -5.73
N ASP A 226 4.86 -21.01 -6.51
CA ASP A 226 3.42 -21.25 -6.63
C ASP A 226 2.80 -21.63 -5.31
N ARG A 227 3.41 -22.59 -4.60
CA ARG A 227 2.94 -23.00 -3.27
C ARG A 227 2.97 -21.85 -2.27
N TYR A 228 3.96 -20.97 -2.36
CA TYR A 228 4.03 -19.78 -1.53
C TYR A 228 2.91 -18.78 -1.86
N ILE A 229 2.67 -18.49 -3.14
CA ILE A 229 1.60 -17.59 -3.60
C ILE A 229 0.23 -18.16 -3.24
N GLU A 230 0.00 -19.46 -3.48
CA GLU A 230 -1.25 -20.15 -3.21
C GLU A 230 -1.60 -20.12 -1.72
N ARG A 231 -0.61 -20.17 -0.82
CA ARG A 231 -0.83 -20.05 0.63
C ARG A 231 -1.16 -18.64 1.08
N GLY A 232 -0.85 -17.62 0.28
CA GLY A 232 -1.14 -16.22 0.58
C GLY A 232 -2.63 -15.97 0.79
N MET A 233 -2.95 -15.26 1.89
CA MET A 233 -4.30 -14.82 2.22
C MET A 233 -4.32 -13.31 2.28
N HIS A 234 -5.38 -12.70 1.74
CA HIS A 234 -5.68 -11.31 1.97
C HIS A 234 -6.30 -11.15 3.36
N HIS A 235 -6.07 -10.03 4.03
CA HIS A 235 -6.63 -9.80 5.37
C HIS A 235 -8.17 -9.87 5.35
N MET A 236 -8.81 -9.18 4.40
CA MET A 236 -10.27 -9.24 4.24
C MET A 236 -10.77 -10.65 3.94
N GLY A 237 -11.86 -11.03 4.59
CA GLY A 237 -12.75 -12.07 4.09
C GLY A 237 -13.66 -11.56 2.97
N LYS A 238 -14.44 -12.47 2.37
CA LYS A 238 -15.34 -12.12 1.27
C LYS A 238 -16.70 -11.61 1.77
N THR A 239 -17.35 -12.34 2.68
CA THR A 239 -18.66 -11.98 3.24
C THR A 239 -18.76 -12.28 4.74
N ARG A 240 -19.78 -11.73 5.40
CA ARG A 240 -20.12 -12.07 6.80
C ARG A 240 -20.55 -13.54 6.97
N LEU A 241 -21.28 -14.08 5.98
CA LEU A 241 -21.86 -15.43 6.03
C LEU A 241 -20.79 -16.54 5.92
N GLU A 242 -19.64 -16.22 5.33
CA GLU A 242 -18.50 -17.13 5.22
C GLU A 242 -17.59 -17.10 6.47
N GLY A 243 -18.11 -16.60 7.61
CA GLY A 243 -17.43 -16.68 8.91
C GLY A 243 -16.24 -15.74 9.08
N PHE A 244 -16.14 -14.70 8.24
CA PHE A 244 -15.07 -13.71 8.24
C PHE A 244 -13.65 -14.25 8.05
N ALA A 245 -13.51 -15.49 7.58
CA ALA A 245 -12.20 -16.03 7.25
C ALA A 245 -11.54 -15.19 6.16
N SER A 246 -10.26 -14.86 6.35
CA SER A 246 -9.42 -14.28 5.30
C SER A 246 -9.56 -15.08 4.01
N ALA A 247 -9.61 -14.40 2.87
CA ALA A 247 -9.80 -15.03 1.57
C ALA A 247 -8.51 -15.06 0.75
N LYS A 248 -8.43 -15.95 -0.24
CA LYS A 248 -7.31 -15.95 -1.20
C LYS A 248 -7.33 -14.67 -2.01
N HIS A 249 -6.17 -14.09 -2.29
CA HIS A 249 -6.05 -12.88 -3.13
C HIS A 249 -6.76 -13.04 -4.49
N ALA A 250 -6.46 -14.11 -5.21
CA ALA A 250 -7.06 -14.38 -6.52
C ALA A 250 -8.57 -14.61 -6.44
N GLU A 251 -9.07 -15.14 -5.33
CA GLU A 251 -10.52 -15.32 -5.12
C GLU A 251 -11.24 -13.99 -4.97
N LEU A 252 -10.70 -13.07 -4.16
CA LEU A 252 -11.30 -11.75 -3.98
C LEU A 252 -11.29 -10.96 -5.29
N VAL A 253 -10.19 -11.00 -6.04
CA VAL A 253 -10.11 -10.36 -7.37
C VAL A 253 -11.18 -10.94 -8.30
N ARG A 254 -11.26 -12.26 -8.44
CA ARG A 254 -12.26 -12.92 -9.29
C ARG A 254 -13.68 -12.57 -8.87
N HIS A 255 -13.96 -12.56 -7.56
CA HIS A 255 -15.26 -12.20 -7.04
C HIS A 255 -15.61 -10.74 -7.38
N ALA A 256 -14.71 -9.79 -7.13
CA ALA A 256 -14.91 -8.38 -7.47
C ALA A 256 -15.17 -8.17 -8.96
N LEU A 257 -14.42 -8.85 -9.84
CA LEU A 257 -14.60 -8.74 -11.29
C LEU A 257 -15.90 -9.40 -11.79
N THR A 258 -16.41 -10.39 -11.08
CA THR A 258 -17.70 -11.01 -11.39
C THR A 258 -18.86 -10.10 -10.95
N VAL A 259 -18.76 -9.50 -9.77
CA VAL A 259 -19.80 -8.61 -9.22
C VAL A 259 -19.79 -7.24 -9.91
N TRP A 260 -18.61 -6.76 -10.33
CA TRP A 260 -18.40 -5.47 -11.00
C TRP A 260 -17.68 -5.66 -12.35
N PRO A 261 -18.33 -6.30 -13.34
CA PRO A 261 -17.71 -6.61 -14.62
C PRO A 261 -17.21 -5.38 -15.39
N GLY A 262 -17.81 -4.21 -15.14
CA GLY A 262 -17.36 -2.93 -15.72
C GLY A 262 -15.96 -2.50 -15.30
N THR A 263 -15.37 -3.09 -14.25
CA THR A 263 -14.01 -2.78 -13.79
C THR A 263 -12.92 -3.58 -14.52
N ARG A 264 -13.30 -4.66 -15.22
CA ARG A 264 -12.37 -5.64 -15.81
C ARG A 264 -11.43 -5.02 -16.83
N GLU A 265 -11.92 -4.15 -17.70
CA GLU A 265 -11.10 -3.52 -18.73
C GLU A 265 -9.99 -2.66 -18.12
N ILE A 266 -10.33 -1.83 -17.13
CA ILE A 266 -9.37 -0.99 -16.42
C ILE A 266 -8.35 -1.85 -15.69
N VAL A 267 -8.79 -2.89 -14.97
CA VAL A 267 -7.89 -3.82 -14.28
C VAL A 267 -6.90 -4.48 -15.25
N VAL A 268 -7.35 -4.95 -16.41
CA VAL A 268 -6.48 -5.53 -17.43
C VAL A 268 -5.47 -4.51 -17.94
N GLN A 269 -5.89 -3.27 -18.21
CA GLN A 269 -4.97 -2.19 -18.61
C GLN A 269 -3.88 -1.95 -17.55
N ARG A 270 -4.24 -1.91 -16.26
CA ARG A 270 -3.27 -1.74 -15.16
C ARG A 270 -2.26 -2.89 -15.06
N LEU A 271 -2.72 -4.13 -15.22
CA LEU A 271 -1.84 -5.31 -15.24
C LEU A 271 -0.89 -5.29 -16.44
N ASN A 272 -1.36 -4.86 -17.62
CA ASN A 272 -0.51 -4.66 -18.80
C ASN A 272 0.58 -3.61 -18.56
N LEU A 273 0.24 -2.50 -17.91
CA LEU A 273 1.21 -1.46 -17.59
C LEU A 273 2.30 -1.98 -16.64
N LEU A 274 1.91 -2.72 -15.59
CA LEU A 274 2.88 -3.29 -14.66
C LEU A 274 3.79 -4.31 -15.33
N GLU A 275 3.25 -5.21 -16.14
CA GLU A 275 4.03 -6.21 -16.87
C GLU A 275 5.08 -5.55 -17.77
N ALA A 276 4.70 -4.50 -18.51
CA ALA A 276 5.61 -3.75 -19.36
C ALA A 276 6.70 -2.99 -18.56
N GLY A 277 6.39 -2.51 -17.36
CA GLY A 277 7.32 -1.78 -16.50
C GLY A 277 8.22 -2.66 -15.63
N LEU A 278 7.81 -3.91 -15.37
CA LEU A 278 8.45 -4.81 -14.41
C LEU A 278 9.97 -4.99 -14.61
N PRO A 279 10.51 -5.12 -15.84
CA PRO A 279 11.96 -5.32 -16.03
C PRO A 279 12.82 -4.17 -15.50
N ARG A 280 12.28 -2.95 -15.41
CA ARG A 280 13.02 -1.74 -14.99
C ARG A 280 12.55 -1.21 -13.63
N LEU A 281 11.62 -1.90 -12.98
CA LEU A 281 10.90 -1.37 -11.82
C LEU A 281 11.81 -1.05 -10.63
N LEU A 282 12.83 -1.89 -10.41
CA LEU A 282 13.68 -1.89 -9.22
C LEU A 282 15.13 -1.46 -9.48
N GLN A 283 15.50 -1.21 -10.73
CA GLN A 283 16.90 -1.04 -11.14
C GLN A 283 17.60 0.08 -10.36
N ASP A 284 16.97 1.26 -10.30
CA ASP A 284 17.49 2.41 -9.57
C ASP A 284 17.49 2.21 -8.06
N LEU A 285 16.58 1.40 -7.52
CA LEU A 285 16.53 1.13 -6.08
C LEU A 285 17.70 0.27 -5.60
N ILE A 286 18.16 -0.66 -6.44
CA ILE A 286 19.34 -1.51 -6.15
C ILE A 286 20.61 -0.65 -6.07
N GLU A 287 20.69 0.41 -6.86
CA GLU A 287 21.85 1.29 -6.98
C GLU A 287 21.99 2.27 -5.79
N LEU A 288 20.96 2.44 -4.96
CA LEU A 288 20.96 3.39 -3.84
C LEU A 288 21.92 3.01 -2.69
N GLY A 289 22.23 1.72 -2.51
CA GLY A 289 23.08 1.24 -1.41
C GLY A 289 22.46 1.48 -0.02
N GLY A 290 23.27 2.01 0.91
CA GLY A 290 22.90 2.25 2.32
C GLY A 290 23.24 1.08 3.27
N ASP A 291 22.99 1.28 4.56
CA ASP A 291 23.30 0.30 5.61
C ASP A 291 22.46 -0.99 5.49
N VAL A 292 21.24 -0.88 4.96
CA VAL A 292 20.34 -1.99 4.66
C VAL A 292 19.93 -1.90 3.18
N PRO A 293 20.79 -2.33 2.25
CA PRO A 293 20.56 -2.14 0.83
C PRO A 293 19.46 -3.08 0.31
N LEU A 294 18.79 -2.67 -0.78
CA LEU A 294 17.98 -3.61 -1.57
C LEU A 294 18.92 -4.55 -2.32
N SER A 295 19.27 -5.68 -1.69
CA SER A 295 20.14 -6.67 -2.32
C SER A 295 19.57 -7.16 -3.66
N ILE A 296 20.45 -7.50 -4.60
CA ILE A 296 20.08 -8.07 -5.90
C ILE A 296 19.19 -9.31 -5.71
N GLY A 297 19.56 -10.21 -4.78
CA GLY A 297 18.77 -11.40 -4.48
C GLY A 297 17.36 -11.10 -3.97
N ARG A 298 17.18 -10.04 -3.16
CA ARG A 298 15.86 -9.56 -2.74
C ARG A 298 15.08 -9.00 -3.92
N ALA A 299 15.70 -8.15 -4.73
CA ALA A 299 15.05 -7.54 -5.89
C ALA A 299 14.59 -8.62 -6.91
N ASP A 300 15.42 -9.62 -7.17
CA ASP A 300 15.09 -10.75 -8.04
C ASP A 300 13.95 -11.60 -7.49
N PHE A 301 13.98 -11.92 -6.19
CA PHE A 301 12.89 -12.65 -5.54
C PHE A 301 11.57 -11.88 -5.63
N VAL A 302 11.58 -10.57 -5.35
CA VAL A 302 10.40 -9.71 -5.46
C VAL A 302 9.87 -9.65 -6.89
N ARG A 303 10.75 -9.43 -7.87
CA ARG A 303 10.39 -9.41 -9.30
C ARG A 303 9.77 -10.73 -9.74
N ARG A 304 10.31 -11.85 -9.29
CA ARG A 304 9.79 -13.20 -9.56
C ARG A 304 8.41 -13.42 -8.94
N LEU A 305 8.17 -12.98 -7.70
CA LEU A 305 6.85 -13.03 -7.06
C LEU A 305 5.82 -12.21 -7.85
N ILE A 306 6.15 -10.97 -8.22
CA ILE A 306 5.26 -10.09 -9.00
C ILE A 306 4.95 -10.71 -10.37
N ALA A 307 5.97 -11.14 -11.11
CA ALA A 307 5.80 -11.78 -12.41
C ALA A 307 4.88 -13.01 -12.33
N ARG A 308 5.09 -13.88 -11.33
CA ARG A 308 4.28 -15.09 -11.20
C ARG A 308 2.85 -14.78 -10.79
N ARG A 309 2.62 -13.82 -9.89
CA ARG A 309 1.26 -13.36 -9.51
C ARG A 309 0.52 -12.73 -10.69
N LEU A 310 1.20 -11.94 -11.52
CA LEU A 310 0.64 -11.41 -12.77
C LEU A 310 0.15 -12.53 -13.68
N ALA A 311 1.00 -13.53 -13.94
CA ALA A 311 0.65 -14.68 -14.78
C ALA A 311 -0.57 -15.45 -14.23
N LEU A 312 -0.59 -15.72 -12.92
CA LEU A 312 -1.70 -16.41 -12.27
C LEU A 312 -3.00 -15.59 -12.28
N LEU A 313 -2.93 -14.28 -12.05
CA LEU A 313 -4.11 -13.41 -12.11
C LEU A 313 -4.70 -13.39 -13.51
N ARG A 314 -3.86 -13.26 -14.56
CA ARG A 314 -4.31 -13.31 -15.96
C ARG A 314 -4.98 -14.64 -16.29
N ALA A 315 -4.39 -15.76 -15.91
CA ALA A 315 -4.94 -17.09 -16.17
C ALA A 315 -6.31 -17.31 -15.50
N ASN A 316 -6.55 -16.67 -14.35
CA ASN A 316 -7.82 -16.73 -13.63
C ASN A 316 -8.84 -15.65 -14.04
N MET A 317 -8.39 -14.64 -14.80
CA MET A 317 -9.20 -13.54 -15.31
C MET A 317 -9.67 -13.77 -16.75
N LEU A 318 -9.29 -14.87 -17.40
CA LEU A 318 -9.80 -15.33 -18.69
C LEU A 318 -10.70 -16.54 -18.46
#